data_AF-A0AA92JB50-F1
#
_entry.id   AF-A0AA92JB50-F1
#
_cell.length_a   1.000
_cell.length_b   1.000
_cell.length_c   1.000
_cell.angle_alpha   90.00
_cell.angle_beta   90.00
_cell.angle_gamma   90.00
#
_symmetry.space_group_name_H-M   'P 1'
#
loop_
_entity.id
_entity.type
_entity.pdbx_description
1 polymer ?
#
loop_
_entity_poly.entity_id
_entity_poly.type
_entity_poly.pdbx_seq_one_letter_code
_entity_poly.pdbx_strand_id
1 'polypeptide(L)'
;MIKKCSLDEDGAFFLEMDDEPVKFIFDQTLSHSYLNSAYLEKSGMAKLYFGKEGFYLHFQPLNRDEFLIDEEIDGIFGTDIFRYFNVTLTNQTISFEKKVQYNVTFLTGAGISQESGIETFRGKNGLWNNIPIERVCTADAYQHNKEEVIEFYNQRRLQLSNKVPNKTHLEIAKFQNKYPNNVFVITQNVDNLLEKAGCNAILHLHGYLPNLRCSNHECDYVINIGYALQENDVCPLCHQALRPDIVFFNEPAPNYALLENILNKTDILVVIGTSGQVLNINKMATRVSFSLFSTLEQSSVVNDTLFDDVIYGKATETIDSIIEIIENKLIVHS
;
A
#
# COMPACT_ATOMS: atom_id res chain seq x y z
N MET A 1 -35.03 -6.62 28.38
CA MET A 1 -34.40 -5.56 27.57
C MET A 1 -33.34 -4.87 28.38
N ILE A 2 -32.43 -4.11 27.75
CA ILE A 2 -31.48 -3.24 28.47
C ILE A 2 -32.22 -1.94 28.88
N LYS A 3 -32.09 -1.53 30.14
CA LYS A 3 -32.65 -0.28 30.71
C LYS A 3 -31.61 0.84 30.82
N LYS A 4 -30.37 0.45 31.08
CA LYS A 4 -29.23 1.33 31.32
C LYS A 4 -27.96 0.53 31.09
N CYS A 5 -26.87 1.22 30.78
CA CYS A 5 -25.54 0.63 30.81
C CYS A 5 -24.55 1.59 31.49
N SER A 6 -23.50 1.06 32.11
CA SER A 6 -22.50 1.84 32.85
C SER A 6 -21.17 1.12 32.99
N LEU A 7 -20.14 1.86 33.37
CA LEU A 7 -18.81 1.35 33.75
C LEU A 7 -18.63 1.47 35.27
N ASP A 8 -17.84 0.60 35.89
CA ASP A 8 -17.31 0.82 37.25
C ASP A 8 -15.89 1.41 37.23
N GLU A 9 -15.35 1.69 38.43
CA GLU A 9 -14.02 2.29 38.60
C GLU A 9 -12.88 1.33 38.17
N ASP A 10 -13.15 0.03 38.08
CA ASP A 10 -12.23 -1.02 37.57
C ASP A 10 -12.37 -1.24 36.04
N GLY A 11 -13.15 -0.39 35.34
CA GLY A 11 -13.33 -0.45 33.89
C GLY A 11 -14.21 -1.59 33.39
N ALA A 12 -14.93 -2.29 34.27
CA ALA A 12 -15.86 -3.35 33.87
C ALA A 12 -17.24 -2.78 33.51
N PHE A 13 -17.92 -3.47 32.59
CA PHE A 13 -19.17 -3.00 31.98
C PHE A 13 -20.39 -3.68 32.61
N PHE A 14 -21.50 -2.92 32.72
CA PHE A 14 -22.76 -3.40 33.27
C PHE A 14 -23.91 -3.10 32.31
N LEU A 15 -24.78 -4.09 32.11
CA LEU A 15 -26.10 -3.93 31.52
C LEU A 15 -27.16 -4.11 32.62
N GLU A 16 -27.90 -3.06 32.93
CA GLU A 16 -29.07 -3.14 33.82
C GLU A 16 -30.25 -3.64 32.98
N MET A 17 -30.76 -4.83 33.27
CA MET A 17 -31.89 -5.44 32.54
C MET A 17 -33.16 -5.47 33.40
N ASP A 18 -34.30 -5.87 32.82
CA ASP A 18 -35.60 -5.90 33.50
C ASP A 18 -35.64 -6.76 34.78
N ASP A 19 -34.80 -7.81 34.88
CA ASP A 19 -34.79 -8.77 36.00
C ASP A 19 -33.59 -8.59 36.95
N GLU A 20 -32.35 -8.69 36.44
CA GLU A 20 -31.10 -8.50 37.20
C GLU A 20 -30.01 -7.86 36.31
N PRO A 21 -28.99 -7.18 36.89
CA PRO A 21 -27.89 -6.59 36.14
C PRO A 21 -26.83 -7.63 35.73
N VAL A 22 -26.40 -7.59 34.46
CA VAL A 22 -25.32 -8.43 33.92
C VAL A 22 -24.00 -7.66 33.95
N LYS A 23 -22.98 -8.19 34.64
CA LYS A 23 -21.61 -7.67 34.59
C LYS A 23 -20.80 -8.39 33.52
N PHE A 24 -20.12 -7.60 32.69
CA PHE A 24 -19.18 -8.02 31.65
C PHE A 24 -17.78 -7.61 32.09
N ILE A 25 -16.90 -8.60 32.30
CA ILE A 25 -15.49 -8.36 32.59
C ILE A 25 -14.70 -8.68 31.31
N PHE A 26 -14.02 -7.67 30.77
CA PHE A 26 -13.03 -7.81 29.72
C PHE A 26 -11.67 -8.14 30.33
N ASP A 27 -10.81 -8.84 29.58
CA ASP A 27 -9.43 -9.07 30.00
C ASP A 27 -8.61 -7.78 30.18
N GLN A 28 -7.47 -7.91 30.86
CA GLN A 28 -6.60 -6.78 31.23
C GLN A 28 -5.95 -6.09 30.02
N THR A 29 -5.98 -6.71 28.84
CA THR A 29 -5.50 -6.13 27.58
C THR A 29 -6.44 -5.04 27.04
N LEU A 30 -7.73 -5.07 27.37
CA LEU A 30 -8.71 -4.02 27.05
C LEU A 30 -8.95 -3.01 28.18
N SER A 31 -9.06 -3.52 29.41
CA SER A 31 -10.02 -2.97 30.40
C SER A 31 -9.62 -1.69 31.16
N HIS A 32 -8.46 -1.07 30.91
CA HIS A 32 -7.98 0.05 31.74
C HIS A 32 -7.47 1.29 30.99
N SER A 33 -7.26 1.25 29.67
CA SER A 33 -6.65 2.36 28.92
C SER A 33 -7.33 2.71 27.60
N TYR A 34 -8.39 1.98 27.23
CA TYR A 34 -9.13 2.18 25.98
C TYR A 34 -10.63 2.42 26.20
N LEU A 35 -11.29 1.69 27.11
CA LEU A 35 -12.73 1.79 27.32
C LEU A 35 -13.11 3.14 27.96
N ASN A 36 -13.65 4.06 27.15
CA ASN A 36 -13.83 5.47 27.53
C ASN A 36 -15.26 5.85 27.90
N SER A 37 -16.28 5.17 27.35
CA SER A 37 -17.68 5.51 27.61
C SER A 37 -18.65 4.42 27.18
N ALA A 38 -19.85 4.43 27.78
CA ALA A 38 -20.95 3.52 27.48
C ALA A 38 -22.27 4.30 27.31
N TYR A 39 -23.11 3.92 26.35
CA TYR A 39 -24.44 4.54 26.15
C TYR A 39 -25.48 3.53 25.64
N LEU A 40 -26.73 3.70 26.09
CA LEU A 40 -27.88 2.93 25.61
C LEU A 40 -28.61 3.73 24.53
N GLU A 41 -28.78 3.12 23.35
CA GLU A 41 -29.57 3.70 22.28
C GLU A 41 -31.09 3.54 22.48
N LYS A 42 -31.86 4.37 21.76
CA LYS A 42 -33.33 4.24 21.65
C LYS A 42 -33.79 2.92 21.01
N SER A 43 -32.88 2.21 20.33
CA SER A 43 -33.07 0.85 19.80
C SER A 43 -33.10 -0.23 20.89
N GLY A 44 -32.66 0.08 22.11
CA GLY A 44 -32.45 -0.91 23.18
C GLY A 44 -31.09 -1.61 23.11
N MET A 45 -30.22 -1.22 22.17
CA MET A 45 -28.85 -1.68 22.01
C MET A 45 -27.88 -0.83 22.84
N ALA A 46 -26.96 -1.44 23.58
CA ALA A 46 -25.92 -0.70 24.30
C ALA A 46 -24.64 -0.63 23.46
N LYS A 47 -24.01 0.55 23.39
CA LYS A 47 -22.71 0.76 22.75
C LYS A 47 -21.62 1.01 23.81
N LEU A 48 -20.48 0.36 23.64
CA LEU A 48 -19.23 0.66 24.34
C LEU A 48 -18.22 1.28 23.38
N TYR A 49 -17.64 2.43 23.74
CA TYR A 49 -16.67 3.12 22.91
C TYR A 49 -15.25 2.99 23.45
N PHE A 50 -14.33 2.56 22.59
CA PHE A 50 -12.92 2.35 22.90
C PHE A 50 -12.07 3.45 22.22
N GLY A 51 -11.53 4.36 23.04
CA GLY A 51 -10.76 5.52 22.61
C GLY A 51 -9.36 5.20 22.09
N LYS A 52 -8.71 6.21 21.50
CA LYS A 52 -7.54 6.12 20.59
C LYS A 52 -7.77 5.39 19.27
N GLU A 53 -8.60 4.34 19.22
CA GLU A 53 -8.84 3.59 17.97
C GLU A 53 -10.21 3.81 17.34
N GLY A 54 -11.22 4.28 18.10
CA GLY A 54 -12.44 4.84 17.51
C GLY A 54 -13.49 3.80 17.08
N PHE A 55 -13.62 2.71 17.84
CA PHE A 55 -14.62 1.67 17.58
C PHE A 55 -15.65 1.53 18.71
N TYR A 56 -16.84 1.04 18.32
CA TYR A 56 -17.98 0.77 19.19
C TYR A 56 -18.28 -0.73 19.21
N LEU A 57 -18.35 -1.36 20.39
CA LEU A 57 -18.97 -2.68 20.53
C LEU A 57 -20.46 -2.53 20.82
N HIS A 58 -21.29 -3.16 19.99
CA HIS A 58 -22.75 -3.12 20.04
C HIS A 58 -23.30 -4.37 20.73
N PHE A 59 -24.00 -4.21 21.85
CA PHE A 59 -24.65 -5.31 22.57
C PHE A 59 -26.14 -5.33 22.28
N GLN A 60 -26.57 -6.29 21.45
CA GLN A 60 -27.97 -6.57 21.19
C GLN A 60 -28.37 -7.89 21.90
N PRO A 61 -29.23 -7.87 22.93
CA PRO A 61 -29.66 -9.09 23.60
C PRO A 61 -30.52 -9.96 22.66
N LEU A 62 -30.16 -11.23 22.51
CA LEU A 62 -30.97 -12.23 21.80
C LEU A 62 -31.92 -12.94 22.77
N ASN A 63 -31.45 -13.22 23.99
CA ASN A 63 -32.27 -13.65 25.12
C ASN A 63 -31.66 -13.16 26.44
N ARG A 64 -31.72 -13.96 27.53
CA ARG A 64 -31.16 -13.60 28.84
C ARG A 64 -29.63 -13.70 28.86
N ASP A 65 -29.12 -14.80 28.32
CA ASP A 65 -27.73 -15.22 28.49
C ASP A 65 -26.94 -15.13 27.18
N GLU A 66 -27.64 -15.04 26.03
CA GLU A 66 -27.06 -14.82 24.70
C GLU A 66 -27.23 -13.36 24.22
N PHE A 67 -26.10 -12.76 23.82
CA PHE A 67 -26.03 -11.43 23.21
C PHE A 67 -25.37 -11.55 21.83
N LEU A 68 -25.96 -10.91 20.82
CA LEU A 68 -25.25 -10.59 19.59
C LEU A 68 -24.32 -9.40 19.90
N ILE A 69 -23.04 -9.55 19.53
CA ILE A 69 -22.05 -8.48 19.61
C ILE A 69 -21.55 -8.19 18.20
N ASP A 70 -21.57 -6.92 17.81
CA ASP A 70 -21.11 -6.41 16.51
C ASP A 70 -20.22 -5.17 16.72
N GLU A 71 -19.45 -4.75 15.72
CA GLU A 71 -18.52 -3.61 15.83
C GLU A 71 -18.73 -2.55 14.74
N GLU A 72 -18.96 -1.30 15.15
CA GLU A 72 -19.00 -0.13 14.26
C GLU A 72 -17.73 0.70 14.46
N ILE A 73 -17.02 1.01 13.38
CA ILE A 73 -15.77 1.79 13.43
C ILE A 73 -16.03 3.17 12.82
N ASP A 74 -15.74 4.23 13.57
CA ASP A 74 -15.87 5.63 13.12
C ASP A 74 -14.65 6.02 12.23
N GLY A 75 -14.42 5.26 11.14
CA GLY A 75 -13.20 5.32 10.33
C GLY A 75 -13.30 4.68 8.94
N ILE A 76 -12.65 5.30 7.95
CA ILE A 76 -12.77 4.98 6.51
C ILE A 76 -11.78 3.87 6.10
N PHE A 77 -12.23 2.60 6.17
CA PHE A 77 -11.55 1.35 5.70
C PHE A 77 -10.13 1.14 6.28
N GLY A 78 -9.89 0.15 7.14
CA GLY A 78 -9.67 -1.25 6.75
C GLY A 78 -8.26 -1.42 6.12
N THR A 79 -7.37 -2.31 6.55
CA THR A 79 -7.49 -3.45 7.48
C THR A 79 -6.08 -3.79 8.02
N ASP A 80 -5.67 -3.95 9.30
CA ASP A 80 -6.21 -4.45 10.61
C ASP A 80 -5.72 -5.87 11.09
N ILE A 81 -6.00 -6.28 12.34
CA ILE A 81 -5.16 -7.24 13.17
C ILE A 81 -6.00 -8.22 14.03
N PHE A 82 -5.79 -9.56 14.06
CA PHE A 82 -6.61 -10.46 14.92
C PHE A 82 -6.58 -10.06 16.40
N ARG A 83 -7.77 -9.97 17.01
CA ARG A 83 -7.93 -9.72 18.44
C ARG A 83 -8.80 -10.77 19.10
N TYR A 84 -8.19 -11.48 20.06
CA TYR A 84 -8.89 -12.28 21.03
C TYR A 84 -9.31 -11.40 22.20
N PHE A 85 -10.60 -11.37 22.49
CA PHE A 85 -11.12 -10.73 23.70
C PHE A 85 -11.94 -11.75 24.48
N ASN A 86 -11.58 -11.95 25.75
CA ASN A 86 -12.29 -12.86 26.64
C ASN A 86 -13.30 -12.07 27.47
N VAL A 87 -14.57 -12.22 27.11
CA VAL A 87 -15.70 -11.66 27.87
C VAL A 87 -16.14 -12.69 28.88
N THR A 88 -15.94 -12.40 30.16
CA THR A 88 -16.48 -13.23 31.23
C THR A 88 -17.82 -12.68 31.70
N LEU A 89 -18.89 -13.36 31.30
CA LEU A 89 -20.18 -13.34 31.97
C LEU A 89 -20.04 -14.04 33.34
N THR A 90 -20.92 -13.75 34.28
CA THR A 90 -20.74 -14.13 35.71
C THR A 90 -20.59 -15.63 36.00
N ASN A 91 -20.84 -16.54 35.04
CA ASN A 91 -20.49 -17.96 35.13
C ASN A 91 -19.92 -18.57 33.82
N GLN A 92 -19.59 -17.78 32.79
CA GLN A 92 -19.06 -18.28 31.51
C GLN A 92 -18.08 -17.30 30.86
N THR A 93 -16.97 -17.81 30.31
CA THR A 93 -16.07 -17.04 29.45
C THR A 93 -16.39 -17.34 27.99
N ILE A 94 -16.67 -16.28 27.22
CA ILE A 94 -16.84 -16.32 25.77
C ILE A 94 -15.62 -15.63 25.14
N SER A 95 -14.88 -16.36 24.33
CA SER A 95 -13.74 -15.83 23.56
C SER A 95 -14.21 -15.41 22.17
N PHE A 96 -13.99 -14.14 21.83
CA PHE A 96 -14.25 -13.62 20.49
C PHE A 96 -12.96 -13.64 19.67
N GLU A 97 -13.03 -14.11 18.42
CA GLU A 97 -11.93 -14.12 17.45
C GLU A 97 -12.25 -13.12 16.34
N LYS A 98 -11.83 -11.86 16.50
CA LYS A 98 -12.02 -10.85 15.46
C LYS A 98 -10.99 -11.11 14.35
N LYS A 99 -11.36 -11.77 13.25
CA LYS A 99 -10.50 -11.80 12.04
C LYS A 99 -10.47 -10.42 11.42
N VAL A 100 -9.27 -9.91 11.23
CA VAL A 100 -8.95 -8.61 10.62
C VAL A 100 -7.49 -8.71 10.11
N GLN A 101 -7.15 -8.05 8.99
CA GLN A 101 -6.11 -8.54 8.06
C GLN A 101 -5.32 -7.45 7.28
N TYR A 102 -4.12 -7.13 7.77
CA TYR A 102 -3.15 -6.11 7.33
C TYR A 102 -3.12 -5.65 5.85
N ASN A 103 -2.89 -4.35 5.66
CA ASN A 103 -2.56 -3.70 4.41
C ASN A 103 -1.06 -3.76 4.12
N VAL A 104 -0.70 -4.38 3.00
CA VAL A 104 0.67 -4.54 2.50
C VAL A 104 0.88 -3.64 1.28
N THR A 105 1.94 -2.85 1.27
CA THR A 105 2.31 -2.00 0.12
C THR A 105 3.68 -2.38 -0.41
N PHE A 106 3.72 -2.85 -1.65
CA PHE A 106 4.97 -3.04 -2.39
C PHE A 106 5.35 -1.73 -3.07
N LEU A 107 6.50 -1.14 -2.70
CA LEU A 107 7.09 0.01 -3.37
C LEU A 107 8.32 -0.42 -4.17
N THR A 108 8.18 -0.48 -5.49
CA THR A 108 9.19 -1.08 -6.38
C THR A 108 10.00 -0.04 -7.17
N GLY A 109 11.19 -0.44 -7.60
CA GLY A 109 12.08 0.33 -8.49
C GLY A 109 12.81 -0.53 -9.52
N ALA A 110 13.66 0.10 -10.33
CA ALA A 110 14.21 -0.51 -11.55
C ALA A 110 15.00 -1.81 -11.32
N GLY A 111 15.49 -2.04 -10.10
CA GLY A 111 16.15 -3.28 -9.70
C GLY A 111 15.25 -4.53 -9.79
N ILE A 112 13.91 -4.42 -9.69
CA ILE A 112 13.05 -5.60 -9.92
C ILE A 112 13.03 -6.04 -11.39
N SER A 113 13.23 -5.09 -12.31
CA SER A 113 13.25 -5.30 -13.76
C SER A 113 14.62 -5.79 -14.27
N GLN A 114 15.67 -5.76 -13.44
CA GLN A 114 17.05 -5.98 -13.88
C GLN A 114 17.29 -7.39 -14.45
N GLU A 115 16.84 -8.44 -13.77
CA GLU A 115 16.97 -9.84 -14.23
C GLU A 115 15.96 -10.20 -15.33
N SER A 116 15.02 -9.30 -15.65
CA SER A 116 14.23 -9.35 -16.89
C SER A 116 15.04 -8.82 -18.09
N GLY A 117 16.28 -8.37 -17.86
CA GLY A 117 17.19 -7.82 -18.86
C GLY A 117 16.91 -6.36 -19.20
N ILE A 118 16.49 -5.56 -18.23
CA ILE A 118 16.24 -4.11 -18.37
C ILE A 118 17.32 -3.37 -17.58
N GLU A 119 18.03 -2.43 -18.22
CA GLU A 119 19.06 -1.64 -17.53
C GLU A 119 18.42 -0.67 -16.53
N THR A 120 18.99 -0.60 -15.31
CA THR A 120 18.54 0.33 -14.28
C THR A 120 18.92 1.77 -14.65
N PHE A 121 18.10 2.73 -14.19
CA PHE A 121 18.23 4.15 -14.54
C PHE A 121 19.59 4.78 -14.17
N ARG A 122 20.35 4.17 -13.26
CA ARG A 122 21.71 4.61 -12.86
C ARG A 122 22.71 3.48 -12.98
N GLY A 123 23.10 3.17 -14.21
CA GLY A 123 24.35 2.47 -14.48
C GLY A 123 25.56 3.29 -14.01
N LYS A 124 26.75 2.65 -13.99
CA LYS A 124 28.01 3.35 -13.69
C LYS A 124 28.17 4.54 -14.67
N ASN A 125 28.54 5.70 -14.12
CA ASN A 125 28.73 6.99 -14.81
C ASN A 125 27.45 7.83 -15.09
N GLY A 126 26.27 7.46 -14.57
CA GLY A 126 25.09 8.35 -14.60
C GLY A 126 24.41 8.56 -15.95
N LEU A 127 24.78 7.74 -16.95
CA LEU A 127 24.15 7.67 -18.25
C LEU A 127 23.02 6.64 -18.23
N TRP A 128 21.92 6.88 -18.96
CA TRP A 128 20.94 5.84 -19.27
C TRP A 128 21.08 5.47 -20.75
N ASN A 129 21.41 4.21 -21.06
CA ASN A 129 21.76 3.75 -22.41
C ASN A 129 22.79 4.68 -23.10
N ASN A 130 23.88 5.00 -22.38
CA ASN A 130 24.98 5.89 -22.79
C ASN A 130 24.62 7.37 -23.08
N ILE A 131 23.42 7.85 -22.74
CA ILE A 131 23.01 9.25 -22.91
C ILE A 131 22.88 9.93 -21.52
N PRO A 132 23.37 11.18 -21.33
CA PRO A 132 23.16 11.94 -20.09
C PRO A 132 21.68 12.20 -19.82
N ILE A 133 21.21 11.93 -18.61
CA ILE A 133 19.79 12.00 -18.25
C ILE A 133 19.21 13.41 -18.41
N GLU A 134 20.05 14.43 -18.26
CA GLU A 134 19.71 15.84 -18.38
C GLU A 134 19.19 16.18 -19.79
N ARG A 135 19.71 15.48 -20.81
CA ARG A 135 19.41 15.69 -22.24
C ARG A 135 18.13 15.01 -22.73
N VAL A 136 17.57 14.06 -21.97
CA VAL A 136 16.46 13.21 -22.43
C VAL A 136 15.37 12.91 -21.38
N CYS A 137 15.59 13.23 -20.11
CA CYS A 137 14.67 12.94 -19.01
C CYS A 137 14.25 14.19 -18.22
N THR A 138 14.43 15.40 -18.75
CA THR A 138 14.04 16.67 -18.09
C THR A 138 12.90 17.37 -18.83
N ALA A 139 12.11 18.17 -18.11
CA ALA A 139 11.09 19.04 -18.72
C ALA A 139 11.70 19.98 -19.79
N ASP A 140 12.88 20.54 -19.49
CA ASP A 140 13.64 21.43 -20.35
C ASP A 140 14.11 20.74 -21.64
N ALA A 141 14.65 19.52 -21.54
CA ALA A 141 15.04 18.73 -22.71
C ALA A 141 13.87 18.45 -23.64
N TYR A 142 12.67 18.18 -23.11
CA TYR A 142 11.47 17.99 -23.93
C TYR A 142 11.02 19.29 -24.63
N GLN A 143 11.21 20.45 -24.01
CA GLN A 143 10.91 21.74 -24.61
C GLN A 143 11.91 22.12 -25.72
N HIS A 144 13.21 21.87 -25.51
CA HIS A 144 14.27 22.29 -26.43
C HIS A 144 14.66 21.25 -27.49
N ASN A 145 14.60 19.95 -27.17
CA ASN A 145 15.11 18.85 -28.01
C ASN A 145 14.07 17.72 -28.20
N LYS A 146 12.79 18.10 -28.38
CA LYS A 146 11.63 17.17 -28.42
C LYS A 146 11.86 15.89 -29.24
N GLU A 147 12.44 16.01 -30.43
CA GLU A 147 12.67 14.88 -31.34
C GLU A 147 13.63 13.84 -30.74
N GLU A 148 14.71 14.30 -30.09
CA GLU A 148 15.65 13.41 -29.39
C GLU A 148 14.99 12.74 -28.17
N VAL A 149 14.14 13.46 -27.44
CA VAL A 149 13.38 12.88 -26.32
C VAL A 149 12.43 11.78 -26.82
N ILE A 150 11.68 12.02 -27.90
CA ILE A 150 10.80 10.99 -28.49
C ILE A 150 11.61 9.79 -28.95
N GLU A 151 12.72 10.00 -29.68
CA GLU A 151 13.55 8.90 -30.16
C GLU A 151 14.19 8.10 -29.00
N PHE A 152 14.64 8.77 -27.93
CA PHE A 152 15.12 8.11 -26.73
C PHE A 152 14.09 7.16 -26.13
N TYR A 153 12.83 7.60 -25.99
CA TYR A 153 11.76 6.76 -25.46
C TYR A 153 11.28 5.70 -26.46
N ASN A 154 11.35 5.94 -27.76
CA ASN A 154 11.15 4.92 -28.80
C ASN A 154 12.18 3.79 -28.69
N GLN A 155 13.46 4.11 -28.49
CA GLN A 155 14.50 3.10 -28.23
C GLN A 155 14.25 2.33 -26.92
N ARG A 156 13.69 2.96 -25.87
CA ARG A 156 13.22 2.23 -24.68
C ARG A 156 12.06 1.28 -25.02
N ARG A 157 11.06 1.70 -25.81
CA ARG A 157 9.93 0.84 -26.25
C ARG A 157 10.42 -0.37 -27.04
N LEU A 158 11.32 -0.19 -28.00
CA LEU A 158 11.96 -1.29 -28.73
C LEU A 158 12.68 -2.27 -27.78
N GLN A 159 13.46 -1.76 -26.84
CA GLN A 159 14.16 -2.58 -25.84
C GLN A 159 13.22 -3.32 -24.88
N LEU A 160 12.02 -2.80 -24.62
CA LEU A 160 11.03 -3.39 -23.72
C LEU A 160 10.02 -4.31 -24.42
N SER A 161 9.90 -4.21 -25.75
CA SER A 161 8.94 -4.95 -26.59
C SER A 161 8.91 -6.46 -26.32
N ASN A 162 10.09 -7.08 -26.20
CA ASN A 162 10.27 -8.52 -26.02
C ASN A 162 10.52 -8.96 -24.56
N LYS A 163 10.40 -8.04 -23.59
CA LYS A 163 10.69 -8.33 -22.18
C LYS A 163 9.50 -9.01 -21.51
N VAL A 164 9.81 -10.06 -20.75
CA VAL A 164 8.86 -10.88 -19.98
C VAL A 164 9.12 -10.70 -18.49
N PRO A 165 8.12 -10.92 -17.62
CA PRO A 165 8.30 -10.78 -16.18
C PRO A 165 9.24 -11.86 -15.63
N ASN A 166 10.19 -11.47 -14.78
CA ASN A 166 10.93 -12.41 -13.96
C ASN A 166 10.13 -12.84 -12.71
N LYS A 167 10.72 -13.75 -11.92
CA LYS A 167 10.15 -14.31 -10.69
C LYS A 167 9.63 -13.26 -9.71
N THR A 168 10.32 -12.14 -9.52
CA THR A 168 9.91 -11.07 -8.58
C THR A 168 8.52 -10.54 -8.89
N HIS A 169 8.25 -10.25 -10.17
CA HIS A 169 6.95 -9.77 -10.62
C HIS A 169 5.86 -10.82 -10.43
N LEU A 170 6.19 -12.09 -10.69
CA LEU A 170 5.25 -13.22 -10.58
C LEU A 170 4.86 -13.50 -9.12
N GLU A 171 5.79 -13.42 -8.17
CA GLU A 171 5.45 -13.59 -6.74
C GLU A 171 4.68 -12.37 -6.19
N ILE A 172 5.01 -11.14 -6.59
CA ILE A 172 4.19 -9.94 -6.23
C ILE A 172 2.77 -10.09 -6.79
N ALA A 173 2.62 -10.53 -8.04
CA ALA A 173 1.32 -10.77 -8.65
C ALA A 173 0.53 -11.88 -7.94
N LYS A 174 1.16 -13.01 -7.60
CA LYS A 174 0.54 -14.08 -6.81
C LYS A 174 0.08 -13.58 -5.44
N PHE A 175 0.93 -12.82 -4.75
CA PHE A 175 0.62 -12.28 -3.42
C PHE A 175 -0.52 -11.26 -3.47
N GLN A 176 -0.55 -10.38 -4.48
CA GLN A 176 -1.69 -9.49 -4.70
C GLN A 176 -2.97 -10.26 -4.99
N ASN A 177 -2.93 -11.27 -5.86
CA ASN A 177 -4.12 -12.09 -6.16
C ASN A 177 -4.56 -12.98 -4.98
N LYS A 178 -3.68 -13.26 -4.00
CA LYS A 178 -4.01 -13.92 -2.71
C LYS A 178 -4.72 -12.99 -1.72
N TYR A 179 -4.43 -11.68 -1.78
CA TYR A 179 -4.96 -10.65 -0.86
C TYR A 179 -5.43 -9.38 -1.61
N PRO A 180 -6.41 -9.47 -2.53
CA PRO A 180 -6.66 -8.46 -3.57
C PRO A 180 -7.20 -7.12 -3.08
N ASN A 181 -7.74 -7.04 -1.87
CA ASN A 181 -8.26 -5.79 -1.27
C ASN A 181 -7.23 -5.08 -0.39
N ASN A 182 -6.10 -5.73 -0.11
CA ASN A 182 -5.16 -5.38 0.97
C ASN A 182 -3.73 -5.17 0.44
N VAL A 183 -3.45 -5.56 -0.81
CA VAL A 183 -2.12 -5.46 -1.41
C VAL A 183 -2.07 -4.35 -2.47
N PHE A 184 -1.42 -3.25 -2.09
CA PHE A 184 -1.16 -2.12 -2.97
C PHE A 184 0.19 -2.33 -3.68
N VAL A 185 0.20 -2.24 -5.01
CA VAL A 185 1.43 -2.31 -5.80
C VAL A 185 1.73 -0.92 -6.36
N ILE A 186 2.87 -0.37 -5.94
CA ILE A 186 3.36 0.95 -6.35
C ILE A 186 4.70 0.75 -7.05
N THR A 187 4.93 1.47 -8.14
CA THR A 187 6.21 1.37 -8.86
C THR A 187 6.74 2.71 -9.33
N GLN A 188 8.07 2.84 -9.27
CA GLN A 188 8.82 3.89 -9.95
C GLN A 188 9.12 3.52 -11.42
N ASN A 189 8.80 2.29 -11.84
CA ASN A 189 9.11 1.78 -13.16
C ASN A 189 8.06 2.25 -14.18
N VAL A 190 8.52 2.46 -15.41
CA VAL A 190 7.69 2.88 -16.54
C VAL A 190 7.43 1.72 -17.53
N ASP A 191 7.95 0.52 -17.22
CA ASP A 191 7.68 -0.72 -17.94
C ASP A 191 6.34 -1.36 -17.51
N ASN A 192 5.93 -2.44 -18.19
CA ASN A 192 4.67 -3.16 -17.95
C ASN A 192 4.84 -4.61 -17.47
N LEU A 193 5.95 -4.92 -16.80
CA LEU A 193 6.24 -6.30 -16.37
C LEU A 193 5.39 -6.75 -15.17
N LEU A 194 4.84 -5.83 -14.36
CA LEU A 194 3.93 -6.18 -13.26
C LEU A 194 2.56 -6.62 -13.82
N GLU A 195 2.01 -5.93 -14.81
CA GLU A 195 0.75 -6.26 -15.47
C GLU A 195 0.87 -7.55 -16.28
N LYS A 196 1.98 -7.73 -17.01
CA LYS A 196 2.32 -8.99 -17.68
C LYS A 196 2.46 -10.17 -16.70
N ALA A 197 2.74 -9.92 -15.43
CA ALA A 197 2.76 -10.94 -14.37
C ALA A 197 1.37 -11.20 -13.74
N GLY A 198 0.39 -10.32 -13.98
CA GLY A 198 -0.96 -10.41 -13.40
C GLY A 198 -1.21 -9.53 -12.18
N CYS A 199 -0.36 -8.53 -11.91
CA CYS A 199 -0.69 -7.44 -10.98
C CYS A 199 -1.80 -6.55 -11.57
N ASN A 200 -2.67 -6.03 -10.71
CA ASN A 200 -3.77 -5.14 -11.06
C ASN A 200 -3.68 -3.83 -10.25
N ALA A 201 -4.31 -2.76 -10.74
CA ALA A 201 -4.43 -1.46 -10.06
C ALA A 201 -3.09 -0.86 -9.57
N ILE A 202 -2.01 -0.99 -10.36
CA ILE A 202 -0.67 -0.50 -10.00
C ILE A 202 -0.60 1.03 -10.06
N LEU A 203 -0.02 1.64 -9.03
CA LEU A 203 0.30 3.08 -9.04
C LEU A 203 1.70 3.32 -9.64
N HIS A 204 1.75 3.72 -10.90
CA HIS A 204 3.00 4.17 -11.54
C HIS A 204 3.33 5.61 -11.16
N LEU A 205 4.39 5.81 -10.37
CA LEU A 205 4.78 7.10 -9.81
C LEU A 205 5.45 8.04 -10.84
N HIS A 206 6.14 7.47 -11.83
CA HIS A 206 6.90 8.23 -12.83
C HIS A 206 6.29 8.16 -14.24
N GLY A 207 5.01 7.80 -14.33
CA GLY A 207 4.31 7.59 -15.59
C GLY A 207 4.49 6.17 -16.15
N TYR A 208 3.98 5.95 -17.36
CA TYR A 208 3.81 4.64 -17.96
C TYR A 208 4.17 4.67 -19.44
N LEU A 209 5.30 4.05 -19.83
CA LEU A 209 5.85 4.17 -21.19
C LEU A 209 4.94 3.64 -22.32
N PRO A 210 4.09 2.62 -22.10
CA PRO A 210 3.09 2.22 -23.08
C PRO A 210 2.05 3.30 -23.43
N ASN A 211 1.91 4.35 -22.61
CA ASN A 211 1.04 5.48 -22.90
C ASN A 211 1.78 6.61 -23.63
N LEU A 212 1.02 7.33 -24.45
CA LEU A 212 1.25 8.73 -24.79
C LEU A 212 0.20 9.60 -24.09
N ARG A 213 0.60 10.78 -23.61
CA ARG A 213 -0.31 11.81 -23.11
C ARG A 213 -0.24 13.08 -23.96
N CYS A 214 -1.27 13.91 -23.92
CA CYS A 214 -1.20 15.24 -24.51
C CYS A 214 -0.09 16.10 -23.86
N SER A 215 0.55 16.97 -24.65
CA SER A 215 1.47 17.98 -24.12
C SER A 215 0.78 19.23 -23.56
N ASN A 216 -0.55 19.34 -23.66
CA ASN A 216 -1.33 20.35 -22.95
C ASN A 216 -1.78 19.80 -21.60
N HIS A 217 -1.40 20.47 -20.51
CA HIS A 217 -1.78 20.10 -19.15
C HIS A 217 -3.27 20.33 -18.83
N GLU A 218 -4.00 21.05 -19.67
CA GLU A 218 -5.47 21.22 -19.59
C GLU A 218 -6.24 20.13 -20.38
N CYS A 219 -5.56 19.07 -20.84
CA CYS A 219 -6.14 18.05 -21.69
C CYS A 219 -5.73 16.63 -21.26
N ASP A 220 -6.60 15.96 -20.50
CA ASP A 220 -6.41 14.60 -19.96
C ASP A 220 -6.44 13.47 -21.03
N TYR A 221 -6.15 13.78 -22.29
CA TYR A 221 -6.07 12.77 -23.34
C TYR A 221 -4.83 11.90 -23.17
N VAL A 222 -5.06 10.61 -22.96
CA VAL A 222 -4.05 9.56 -22.87
C VAL A 222 -4.45 8.41 -23.81
N ILE A 223 -3.48 7.87 -24.55
CA ILE A 223 -3.65 6.71 -25.43
C ILE A 223 -2.57 5.68 -25.18
N ASN A 224 -2.95 4.41 -25.04
CA ASN A 224 -2.00 3.32 -24.96
C ASN A 224 -1.61 2.86 -26.37
N ILE A 225 -0.31 2.92 -26.69
CA ILE A 225 0.28 2.45 -27.94
C ILE A 225 1.09 1.16 -27.76
N GLY A 226 1.05 0.55 -26.57
CA GLY A 226 1.93 -0.55 -26.20
C GLY A 226 3.40 -0.16 -26.37
N TYR A 227 4.18 -1.04 -27.00
CA TYR A 227 5.57 -0.76 -27.37
C TYR A 227 5.74 -0.51 -28.88
N ALA A 228 4.72 0.06 -29.53
CA ALA A 228 4.88 0.69 -30.85
C ALA A 228 5.78 1.94 -30.75
N LEU A 229 6.24 2.43 -31.90
CA LEU A 229 6.95 3.71 -31.97
C LEU A 229 5.95 4.86 -31.92
N GLN A 230 6.32 5.93 -31.21
CA GLN A 230 5.68 7.23 -31.33
C GLN A 230 6.20 7.94 -32.57
N GLU A 231 5.32 8.58 -33.33
CA GLU A 231 5.66 9.45 -34.46
C GLU A 231 5.34 10.93 -34.09
N ASN A 232 4.97 11.75 -35.07
CA ASN A 232 4.51 13.13 -34.84
C ASN A 232 3.02 13.19 -34.45
N ASP A 233 2.63 12.33 -33.50
CA ASP A 233 1.25 12.17 -33.05
C ASP A 233 0.67 13.46 -32.44
N VAL A 234 -0.61 13.73 -32.74
CA VAL A 234 -1.36 14.88 -32.25
C VAL A 234 -2.62 14.44 -31.48
N CYS A 235 -2.97 15.19 -30.44
CA CYS A 235 -4.16 14.95 -29.64
C CYS A 235 -5.44 15.16 -30.46
N PRO A 236 -6.37 14.19 -30.52
CA PRO A 236 -7.62 14.34 -31.25
C PRO A 236 -8.60 15.33 -30.60
N LEU A 237 -8.39 15.68 -29.32
CA LEU A 237 -9.29 16.58 -28.57
C LEU A 237 -8.91 18.07 -28.68
N CYS A 238 -7.61 18.40 -28.78
CA CYS A 238 -7.13 19.79 -28.75
C CYS A 238 -6.02 20.10 -29.78
N HIS A 239 -5.64 19.14 -30.62
CA HIS A 239 -4.63 19.24 -31.69
C HIS A 239 -3.21 19.63 -31.26
N GLN A 240 -2.96 19.79 -29.96
CA GLN A 240 -1.60 19.85 -29.39
C GLN A 240 -0.92 18.48 -29.51
N ALA A 241 0.41 18.45 -29.54
CA ALA A 241 1.17 17.22 -29.73
C ALA A 241 0.93 16.19 -28.61
N LEU A 242 1.18 14.92 -28.92
CA LEU A 242 1.39 13.89 -27.90
C LEU A 242 2.88 13.81 -27.51
N ARG A 243 3.11 13.24 -26.33
CA ARG A 243 4.44 12.97 -25.75
C ARG A 243 4.40 11.64 -24.99
N PRO A 244 5.56 11.03 -24.67
CA PRO A 244 5.61 9.93 -23.72
C PRO A 244 4.93 10.34 -22.40
N ASP A 245 4.09 9.45 -21.87
CA ASP A 245 3.45 9.62 -20.58
C ASP A 245 4.43 9.28 -19.45
N ILE A 246 5.51 10.06 -19.38
CA ILE A 246 6.59 9.93 -18.40
C ILE A 246 6.66 11.23 -17.61
N VAL A 247 6.85 11.14 -16.29
CA VAL A 247 7.15 12.28 -15.43
C VAL A 247 8.65 12.56 -15.56
N PHE A 248 9.00 13.69 -16.17
CA PHE A 248 10.40 14.10 -16.31
C PHE A 248 10.91 14.78 -15.03
N PHE A 249 12.24 14.82 -14.86
CA PHE A 249 12.87 15.65 -13.84
C PHE A 249 12.45 17.12 -14.02
N ASN A 250 12.13 17.76 -12.91
CA ASN A 250 11.54 19.10 -12.80
C ASN A 250 10.06 19.23 -13.27
N GLU A 251 9.35 18.12 -13.54
CA GLU A 251 7.88 18.12 -13.67
C GLU A 251 7.19 17.78 -12.34
N PRO A 252 5.92 18.20 -12.14
CA PRO A 252 5.09 17.69 -11.06
C PRO A 252 4.87 16.18 -11.18
N ALA A 253 4.98 15.45 -10.08
CA ALA A 253 4.67 14.02 -9.98
C ALA A 253 3.32 13.83 -9.26
N PRO A 254 2.15 13.92 -9.94
CA PRO A 254 0.83 13.98 -9.29
C PRO A 254 0.55 12.74 -8.42
N ASN A 255 1.02 11.56 -8.85
CA ASN A 255 0.82 10.30 -8.16
C ASN A 255 1.55 10.20 -6.81
N TYR A 256 2.41 11.16 -6.46
CA TYR A 256 3.00 11.23 -5.11
C TYR A 256 1.94 11.56 -4.03
N ALA A 257 0.87 12.28 -4.37
CA ALA A 257 -0.25 12.48 -3.43
C ALA A 257 -1.03 11.18 -3.18
N LEU A 258 -1.15 10.32 -4.20
CA LEU A 258 -1.77 8.99 -4.07
C LEU A 258 -0.87 8.02 -3.29
N LEU A 259 0.46 8.08 -3.49
CA LEU A 259 1.45 7.37 -2.67
C LEU A 259 1.29 7.70 -1.19
N GLU A 260 1.23 8.99 -0.83
CA GLU A 260 1.05 9.42 0.55
C GLU A 260 -0.30 8.95 1.14
N ASN A 261 -1.38 8.94 0.35
CA ASN A 261 -2.68 8.40 0.77
C ASN A 261 -2.66 6.88 1.01
N ILE A 262 -1.89 6.11 0.24
CA ILE A 262 -1.71 4.66 0.45
C ILE A 262 -0.79 4.40 1.65
N LEU A 263 0.31 5.16 1.79
CA LEU A 263 1.23 5.04 2.92
C LEU A 263 0.54 5.32 4.27
N ASN A 264 -0.41 6.25 4.31
CA ASN A 264 -1.23 6.52 5.51
C ASN A 264 -2.19 5.37 5.88
N LYS A 265 -2.29 4.32 5.05
CA LYS A 265 -3.08 3.09 5.28
C LYS A 265 -2.21 1.83 5.30
N THR A 266 -0.89 1.96 5.17
CA THR A 266 0.04 0.83 5.04
C THR A 266 0.49 0.36 6.42
N ASP A 267 0.23 -0.90 6.77
CA ASP A 267 0.79 -1.51 7.97
C ASP A 267 2.15 -2.14 7.69
N ILE A 268 2.29 -2.76 6.51
CA ILE A 268 3.49 -3.47 6.05
C ILE A 268 4.02 -2.81 4.76
N LEU A 269 5.17 -2.14 4.83
CA LEU A 269 5.84 -1.54 3.67
C LEU A 269 6.97 -2.44 3.16
N VAL A 270 6.89 -2.87 1.90
CA VAL A 270 7.91 -3.72 1.26
C VAL A 270 8.58 -2.96 0.12
N VAL A 271 9.79 -2.47 0.36
CA VAL A 271 10.53 -1.63 -0.59
C VAL A 271 11.55 -2.49 -1.36
N ILE A 272 11.36 -2.68 -2.67
CA ILE A 272 12.17 -3.62 -3.48
C ILE A 272 12.82 -2.95 -4.70
N GLY A 273 14.13 -3.13 -4.88
CA GLY A 273 14.83 -2.81 -6.13
C GLY A 273 15.00 -1.30 -6.38
N THR A 274 15.02 -0.48 -5.33
CA THR A 274 15.20 0.98 -5.43
C THR A 274 16.42 1.44 -4.63
N SER A 275 17.13 2.45 -5.14
CA SER A 275 18.29 3.04 -4.46
C SER A 275 17.92 4.07 -3.39
N GLY A 276 16.64 4.44 -3.24
CA GLY A 276 16.20 5.48 -2.30
C GLY A 276 16.65 6.90 -2.67
N GLN A 277 17.24 7.12 -3.85
CA GLN A 277 17.73 8.44 -4.28
C GLN A 277 16.64 9.38 -4.82
N VAL A 278 15.45 8.87 -5.14
CA VAL A 278 14.34 9.64 -5.72
C VAL A 278 13.17 9.79 -4.72
N LEU A 279 12.92 8.75 -3.93
CA LEU A 279 11.92 8.73 -2.86
C LEU A 279 12.62 8.60 -1.51
N ASN A 280 12.22 9.42 -0.53
CA ASN A 280 12.74 9.36 0.84
C ASN A 280 12.15 8.17 1.61
N ILE A 281 12.57 6.96 1.24
CA ILE A 281 12.07 5.70 1.81
C ILE A 281 12.41 5.57 3.30
N ASN A 282 13.49 6.21 3.77
CA ASN A 282 13.85 6.31 5.19
C ASN A 282 12.69 6.88 6.03
N LYS A 283 12.01 7.93 5.54
CA LYS A 283 10.83 8.52 6.21
C LYS A 283 9.57 7.66 6.05
N MET A 284 9.51 6.81 5.03
CA MET A 284 8.35 5.93 4.78
C MET A 284 8.38 4.71 5.71
N ALA A 285 9.56 4.16 5.98
CA ALA A 285 9.76 3.05 6.92
C ALA A 285 9.27 3.41 8.34
N THR A 286 9.67 4.56 8.87
CA THR A 286 9.30 5.03 10.22
C THR A 286 7.84 5.52 10.37
N ARG A 287 6.93 5.13 9.47
CA ARG A 287 5.50 5.49 9.48
C ARG A 287 4.55 4.30 9.54
N VAL A 288 5.05 3.09 9.30
CA VAL A 288 4.26 1.86 9.20
C VAL A 288 4.57 0.94 10.39
N SER A 289 3.78 -0.12 10.57
CA SER A 289 3.97 -1.07 11.68
C SER A 289 5.11 -2.07 11.46
N PHE A 290 5.45 -2.36 10.20
CA PHE A 290 6.60 -3.16 9.82
C PHE A 290 7.12 -2.76 8.44
N SER A 291 8.44 -2.70 8.27
CA SER A 291 9.09 -2.18 7.07
C SER A 291 10.27 -3.07 6.65
N LEU A 292 10.24 -3.52 5.39
CA LEU A 292 11.28 -4.34 4.78
C LEU A 292 11.92 -3.60 3.59
N PHE A 293 13.25 -3.58 3.53
CA PHE A 293 13.99 -3.08 2.36
C PHE A 293 14.79 -4.20 1.69
N SER A 294 14.70 -4.31 0.36
CA SER A 294 15.56 -5.20 -0.43
C SER A 294 16.11 -4.52 -1.68
N THR A 295 17.41 -4.71 -1.90
CA THR A 295 18.21 -4.10 -2.97
C THR A 295 19.43 -4.98 -3.25
N LEU A 296 20.08 -4.79 -4.40
CA LEU A 296 21.25 -5.57 -4.79
C LEU A 296 22.45 -5.38 -3.85
N GLU A 297 22.66 -4.15 -3.40
CA GLU A 297 23.75 -3.73 -2.52
C GLU A 297 23.32 -2.50 -1.69
N GLN A 298 24.05 -2.19 -0.61
CA GLN A 298 23.75 -1.09 0.30
C GLN A 298 23.77 0.26 -0.41
N SER A 299 22.72 1.05 -0.23
CA SER A 299 22.62 2.38 -0.81
C SER A 299 23.15 3.45 0.14
N SER A 300 24.02 4.33 -0.38
CA SER A 300 24.64 5.42 0.40
C SER A 300 23.68 6.52 0.90
N VAL A 301 22.38 6.43 0.59
CA VAL A 301 21.35 7.37 1.05
C VAL A 301 20.24 6.72 1.88
N VAL A 302 20.27 5.39 2.02
CA VAL A 302 19.31 4.63 2.82
C VAL A 302 19.97 4.31 4.16
N ASN A 303 19.23 4.45 5.27
CA ASN A 303 19.72 4.00 6.56
C ASN A 303 18.99 2.71 6.95
N ASP A 304 19.70 1.60 6.83
CA ASP A 304 19.25 0.25 7.18
C ASP A 304 18.62 0.18 8.57
N THR A 305 19.11 0.98 9.54
CA THR A 305 18.59 0.99 10.93
C THR A 305 17.23 1.69 11.10
N LEU A 306 16.58 2.10 10.01
CA LEU A 306 15.21 2.62 10.00
C LEU A 306 14.19 1.62 9.46
N PHE A 307 14.66 0.46 8.99
CA PHE A 307 13.84 -0.66 8.56
C PHE A 307 13.90 -1.77 9.61
N ASP A 308 12.83 -2.55 9.70
CA ASP A 308 12.73 -3.69 10.62
C ASP A 308 13.51 -4.90 10.07
N ASP A 309 13.52 -5.08 8.74
CA ASP A 309 14.27 -6.11 8.02
C ASP A 309 14.94 -5.54 6.75
N VAL A 310 16.18 -5.95 6.46
CA VAL A 310 16.93 -5.55 5.25
C VAL A 310 17.57 -6.76 4.59
N ILE A 311 17.30 -6.97 3.29
CA ILE A 311 17.75 -8.16 2.54
C ILE A 311 18.51 -7.76 1.28
N TYR A 312 19.81 -8.07 1.26
CA TYR A 312 20.71 -7.82 0.14
C TYR A 312 20.76 -8.99 -0.85
N GLY A 313 20.58 -8.70 -2.14
CA GLY A 313 20.66 -9.69 -3.21
C GLY A 313 19.89 -9.28 -4.47
N LYS A 314 19.94 -10.11 -5.53
CA LYS A 314 19.10 -9.91 -6.71
C LYS A 314 17.63 -10.07 -6.32
N ALA A 315 16.72 -9.28 -6.88
CA ALA A 315 15.31 -9.31 -6.51
C ALA A 315 14.68 -10.70 -6.72
N THR A 316 15.09 -11.42 -7.77
CA THR A 316 14.66 -12.80 -8.06
C THR A 316 15.22 -13.85 -7.10
N GLU A 317 16.29 -13.53 -6.38
CA GLU A 317 16.91 -14.37 -5.36
C GLU A 317 16.34 -14.07 -3.96
N THR A 318 16.00 -12.81 -3.65
CA THR A 318 15.48 -12.40 -2.34
C THR A 318 13.97 -12.56 -2.17
N ILE A 319 13.19 -12.57 -3.26
CA ILE A 319 11.72 -12.49 -3.17
C ILE A 319 11.05 -13.60 -2.35
N ASP A 320 11.55 -14.84 -2.36
CA ASP A 320 10.94 -15.93 -1.59
C ASP A 320 10.98 -15.63 -0.08
N SER A 321 12.13 -15.18 0.42
CA SER A 321 12.30 -14.79 1.82
C SER A 321 11.51 -13.53 2.17
N ILE A 322 11.33 -12.60 1.22
CA ILE A 322 10.45 -11.43 1.42
C ILE A 322 9.00 -11.88 1.61
N ILE A 323 8.50 -12.78 0.75
CA ILE A 323 7.14 -13.33 0.87
C ILE A 323 6.99 -14.15 2.16
N GLU A 324 7.97 -14.98 2.51
CA GLU A 324 7.97 -15.75 3.77
C GLU A 324 7.92 -14.82 5.00
N ILE A 325 8.72 -13.75 5.03
CA ILE A 325 8.71 -12.80 6.15
C ILE A 325 7.35 -12.11 6.27
N ILE A 326 6.78 -11.57 5.19
CA ILE A 326 5.49 -10.88 5.28
C ILE A 326 4.34 -11.86 5.58
N GLU A 327 4.33 -13.08 5.04
CA GLU A 327 3.32 -14.08 5.43
C GLU A 327 3.44 -14.48 6.90
N ASN A 328 4.66 -14.59 7.44
CA ASN A 328 4.83 -14.77 8.88
C ASN A 328 4.33 -13.57 9.69
N LYS A 329 4.47 -12.32 9.23
CA LYS A 329 3.87 -11.14 9.90
C LYS A 329 2.34 -11.16 9.84
N LEU A 330 1.74 -11.70 8.77
CA LEU A 330 0.28 -11.91 8.67
C LEU A 330 -0.23 -13.03 9.60
N ILE A 331 0.64 -13.94 10.06
CA ILE A 331 0.27 -15.13 10.87
C ILE A 331 0.65 -14.98 12.35
N VAL A 332 1.75 -14.31 12.69
CA VAL A 332 2.22 -14.15 14.09
C VAL A 332 1.33 -13.21 14.92
N HIS A 333 0.36 -12.56 14.28
CA HIS A 333 -0.75 -11.86 14.91
C HIS A 333 -2.09 -12.55 14.59
N SER A 334 -2.11 -13.89 14.73
CA SER A 334 -3.29 -14.77 14.81
C SER A 334 -3.12 -15.81 15.91
#